data_AF-A0A4Q6FWX6-F1
#
_entry.id   AF-A0A4Q6FWX6-F1
#
_cell.length_a   1.000
_cell.length_b   1.000
_cell.length_c   1.000
_cell.angle_alpha   90.00
_cell.angle_beta   90.00
_cell.angle_gamma   90.00
#
_symmetry.space_group_name_H-M   'P 1'
#
loop_
_entity.id
_entity.type
_entity.pdbx_description
1 polymer ?
#
loop_
_entity_poly.entity_id
_entity_poly.type
_entity_poly.pdbx_seq_one_letter_code
_entity_poly.pdbx_strand_id
1 'polypeptide(L)'
;SIIVGTLNRTKEIGTMRAIGAQKSFVLGLFLAETAITSILGSLLGAVFALLLLAFLGRVGIPAPNDVVSFFFSGPRLYPKLHWSIMLSTPLVISIVATLASIYAARHAAHVNPAEAMQEKE
;
A
#
# COMPACT_ATOMS: atom_id res chain seq x y z
N SER A 1 -7.63 -7.93 4.12
CA SER A 1 -7.46 -7.64 2.68
C SER A 1 -8.60 -6.78 2.18
N ILE A 2 -8.31 -5.72 1.42
CA ILE A 2 -9.29 -4.73 0.91
C ILE A 2 -10.51 -5.41 0.28
N ILE A 3 -10.33 -6.55 -0.40
CA ILE A 3 -11.38 -7.37 -1.02
C ILE A 3 -12.43 -7.88 0.01
N VAL A 4 -11.99 -8.35 1.18
CA VAL A 4 -12.88 -8.87 2.25
C VAL A 4 -13.58 -7.71 2.97
N GLY A 5 -12.92 -6.57 3.09
CA GLY A 5 -13.53 -5.33 3.61
C GLY A 5 -14.60 -4.79 2.67
N THR A 6 -14.34 -4.75 1.36
CA THR A 6 -15.32 -4.32 0.36
C THR A 6 -16.53 -5.24 0.30
N LEU A 7 -16.36 -6.57 0.42
CA LEU A 7 -17.46 -7.54 0.46
C LEU A 7 -18.41 -7.29 1.65
N ASN A 8 -17.86 -7.03 2.84
CA ASN A 8 -18.66 -6.68 4.02
C ASN A 8 -19.32 -5.29 3.91
N ARG A 9 -18.74 -4.38 3.11
CA ARG A 9 -19.26 -3.04 2.81
C ARG A 9 -20.17 -2.99 1.58
N THR A 10 -20.31 -4.07 0.80
CA THR A 10 -21.14 -4.08 -0.43
C THR A 10 -22.60 -3.74 -0.11
N LYS A 11 -23.10 -4.16 1.06
CA LYS A 11 -24.44 -3.76 1.55
C LYS A 11 -24.53 -2.27 1.85
N GLU A 12 -23.54 -1.68 2.53
CA GLU A 12 -23.50 -0.23 2.77
C GLU A 12 -23.45 0.56 1.45
N ILE A 13 -22.66 0.09 0.47
CA ILE A 13 -22.59 0.69 -0.87
C ILE A 13 -23.93 0.55 -1.59
N GLY A 14 -24.57 -0.62 -1.50
CA GLY A 14 -25.90 -0.88 -2.04
C GLY A 14 -26.96 0.05 -1.44
N THR A 15 -26.96 0.22 -0.12
CA THR A 15 -27.85 1.16 0.58
C THR A 15 -27.56 2.61 0.20
N MET A 16 -26.30 3.05 0.19
CA MET A 16 -25.92 4.39 -0.26
C MET A 16 -26.38 4.67 -1.70
N ARG A 17 -26.22 3.70 -2.61
CA ARG A 17 -26.70 3.83 -3.99
C ARG A 17 -28.22 3.78 -4.10
N ALA A 18 -28.91 3.03 -3.24
CA ALA A 18 -30.37 2.96 -3.19
C ALA A 18 -31.03 4.28 -2.71
N ILE A 19 -30.37 5.01 -1.81
CA ILE A 19 -30.80 6.35 -1.38
C ILE A 19 -30.35 7.47 -2.33
N GLY A 20 -29.73 7.13 -3.48
CA GLY A 20 -29.38 8.08 -4.54
C GLY A 20 -27.93 8.57 -4.56
N ALA A 21 -27.01 7.97 -3.79
CA ALA A 21 -25.60 8.35 -3.87
C ALA A 21 -25.02 8.05 -5.27
N GLN A 22 -24.33 9.04 -5.84
CA GLN A 22 -23.69 8.90 -7.14
C GLN A 22 -22.50 7.95 -7.09
N LYS A 23 -22.21 7.27 -8.20
CA LYS A 23 -21.03 6.38 -8.34
C LYS A 23 -19.72 7.11 -8.01
N SER A 24 -19.62 8.40 -8.34
CA SER A 24 -18.48 9.28 -8.03
C SER A 24 -18.27 9.48 -6.52
N PHE A 25 -19.35 9.55 -5.74
CA PHE A 25 -19.28 9.71 -4.28
C PHE A 25 -18.69 8.46 -3.63
N VAL A 26 -19.18 7.28 -4.01
CA VAL A 26 -18.64 6.00 -3.53
C VAL A 26 -17.18 5.85 -3.92
N LEU A 27 -16.82 6.20 -5.17
CA LEU A 27 -15.45 6.16 -5.64
C LEU A 27 -14.54 7.10 -4.82
N GLY A 28 -14.98 8.32 -4.54
CA GLY A 28 -14.25 9.28 -3.72
C GLY A 28 -14.01 8.81 -2.29
N LEU A 29 -15.00 8.15 -1.67
CA LEU A 29 -14.87 7.58 -0.34
C LEU A 29 -13.76 6.51 -0.28
N PHE A 30 -13.77 5.57 -1.24
CA PHE A 30 -12.75 4.52 -1.32
C PHE A 30 -11.36 5.07 -1.62
N LEU A 31 -11.27 6.09 -2.48
CA LEU A 31 -10.00 6.75 -2.77
C LEU A 31 -9.46 7.47 -1.54
N ALA A 32 -10.30 8.13 -0.75
CA ALA A 32 -9.91 8.78 0.49
C ALA A 32 -9.43 7.77 1.54
N GLU A 33 -10.17 6.68 1.74
CA GLU A 33 -9.78 5.60 2.66
C GLU A 33 -8.44 4.97 2.25
N THR A 34 -8.27 4.72 0.95
CA THR A 34 -7.03 4.12 0.45
C THR A 34 -5.86 5.10 0.51
N ALA A 35 -6.08 6.39 0.25
CA ALA A 35 -5.04 7.41 0.39
C ALA A 35 -4.58 7.54 1.85
N ILE A 36 -5.50 7.57 2.81
CA ILE A 36 -5.14 7.65 4.24
C ILE A 36 -4.35 6.41 4.65
N THR A 37 -4.84 5.21 4.30
CA THR A 37 -4.17 3.95 4.68
C THR A 37 -2.82 3.77 3.98
N SER A 38 -2.67 4.20 2.72
CA SER A 38 -1.41 4.10 1.99
C SER A 38 -0.35 5.08 2.52
N ILE A 39 -0.74 6.30 2.90
CA ILE A 39 0.15 7.29 3.52
C ILE A 39 0.63 6.78 4.89
N LEU A 40 -0.28 6.28 5.72
CA LEU A 40 0.09 5.74 7.03
C LEU A 40 1.00 4.51 6.89
N GLY A 41 0.68 3.61 5.96
CA GLY A 41 1.49 2.43 5.68
C GLY A 41 2.89 2.77 5.15
N SER A 42 2.99 3.73 4.21
CA SER A 42 4.28 4.14 3.65
C SER A 42 5.15 4.88 4.67
N LEU A 43 4.55 5.70 5.55
CA LEU A 43 5.26 6.37 6.62
C LEU A 43 5.81 5.37 7.65
N LEU A 44 4.97 4.44 8.12
CA LEU A 44 5.40 3.38 9.03
C LEU A 44 6.49 2.50 8.40
N GLY A 45 6.33 2.14 7.11
CA GLY A 45 7.34 1.40 6.37
C GLY A 45 8.66 2.14 6.24
N ALA A 46 8.64 3.46 6.01
CA ALA A 46 9.84 4.29 5.95
C ALA A 46 10.58 4.35 7.29
N VAL A 47 9.86 4.50 8.41
CA VAL A 47 10.45 4.44 9.76
C VAL A 47 11.06 3.05 10.03
N PHE A 48 10.36 1.99 9.64
CA PHE A 48 10.86 0.63 9.82
C PHE A 48 12.11 0.37 8.98
N ALA A 49 12.14 0.85 7.74
CA ALA A 49 13.31 0.77 6.86
C ALA A 49 14.51 1.55 7.43
N LEU A 50 14.29 2.73 8.02
CA LEU A 50 15.32 3.50 8.72
C LEU A 50 15.93 2.73 9.89
N LEU A 51 15.08 2.15 10.73
CA LEU A 51 15.53 1.36 11.87
C LEU A 51 16.32 0.12 11.41
N LEU A 52 15.82 -0.55 10.36
CA LEU A 52 16.49 -1.71 9.76
C LEU A 52 17.86 -1.33 9.19
N LEU A 53 17.96 -0.23 8.42
CA LEU A 53 19.23 0.24 7.88
C LEU A 53 20.19 0.71 8.97
N ALA A 54 19.71 1.36 10.02
CA ALA A 54 20.54 1.78 11.15
C ALA A 54 21.08 0.56 11.94
N PHE A 55 20.27 -0.49 12.07
CA PHE A 55 20.69 -1.75 12.67
C PHE A 55 21.70 -2.48 11.78
N LEU A 56 21.40 -2.60 10.49
CA LEU A 56 22.26 -3.29 9.52
C LEU A 56 23.56 -2.52 9.25
N GLY A 57 23.55 -1.20 9.38
CA GLY A 57 24.76 -0.37 9.37
C GLY A 57 25.66 -0.58 10.58
N ARG A 58 25.12 -0.98 11.74
CA ARG A 58 25.93 -1.36 12.92
C ARG A 58 26.43 -2.79 12.87
N VAL A 59 25.59 -3.74 12.44
CA VAL A 59 25.96 -5.16 12.35
C VAL A 59 26.87 -5.41 11.15
N GLY A 60 26.67 -4.66 10.06
CA GLY A 60 27.28 -4.88 8.75
C GLY A 60 26.72 -6.15 8.12
N ILE A 61 26.56 -6.18 6.79
CA ILE A 61 26.23 -7.43 6.11
C ILE A 61 27.55 -8.21 5.90
N PRO A 62 27.77 -9.35 6.58
CA PRO A 62 28.99 -10.12 6.39
C PRO A 62 28.99 -10.72 4.98
N ALA A 63 30.11 -10.61 4.27
CA ALA A 63 30.29 -11.30 2.99
C ALA A 63 30.50 -12.81 3.28
N PRO A 64 29.61 -13.71 2.82
CA PRO A 64 29.72 -15.13 3.16
C PRO A 64 30.87 -15.85 2.45
N ASN A 65 31.35 -15.34 1.30
CA ASN A 65 32.41 -15.95 0.49
C ASN A 65 33.41 -14.88 -0.02
N ASP A 66 34.65 -15.28 -0.31
CA ASP A 66 35.73 -14.40 -0.78
C ASP A 66 35.41 -13.66 -2.11
N VAL A 67 34.61 -14.30 -2.97
CA VAL A 67 34.09 -13.68 -4.19
C VAL A 67 33.23 -12.46 -3.85
N VAL A 68 32.40 -12.56 -2.81
CA VAL A 68 31.47 -11.50 -2.40
C VAL A 68 32.23 -10.37 -1.69
N SER A 69 33.30 -10.66 -0.94
CA SER A 69 34.14 -9.61 -0.32
C SER A 69 34.94 -8.80 -1.34
N PHE A 70 35.30 -9.39 -2.48
CA PHE A 70 35.92 -8.65 -3.59
C PHE A 70 34.92 -7.67 -4.23
N PHE A 71 33.67 -8.09 -4.44
CA PHE A 71 32.58 -7.22 -4.91
C PHE A 71 32.19 -6.15 -3.88
N PHE A 72 32.23 -6.46 -2.59
CA PHE A 72 31.89 -5.53 -1.51
C PHE A 72 33.05 -4.58 -1.13
N SER A 73 34.22 -4.73 -1.77
CA SER A 73 35.43 -3.95 -1.47
C SER A 73 35.80 -3.97 0.02
N GLY A 74 35.62 -5.13 0.66
CA GLY A 74 35.85 -5.33 2.09
C GLY A 74 35.04 -6.48 2.69
N PRO A 75 35.32 -6.86 3.95
CA PRO A 75 34.67 -7.99 4.62
C PRO A 75 33.21 -7.72 5.04
N ARG A 76 32.75 -6.46 4.99
CA ARG A 76 31.39 -6.05 5.38
C ARG A 76 30.86 -4.96 4.46
N LEU A 77 29.64 -5.15 3.94
CA LEU A 77 28.92 -4.10 3.21
C LEU A 77 28.20 -3.20 4.21
N TYR A 78 28.50 -1.90 4.15
CA TYR A 78 27.74 -0.88 4.85
C TYR A 78 26.77 -0.21 3.86
N PRO A 79 25.46 -0.49 3.95
CA PRO A 79 24.48 0.19 3.11
C PRO A 79 24.54 1.70 3.37
N LYS A 80 24.91 2.48 2.36
CA LYS A 80 24.93 3.94 2.44
C LYS A 80 23.51 4.47 2.30
N LEU A 81 23.06 5.23 3.29
CA LEU A 81 21.80 5.95 3.25
C LEU A 81 21.91 7.12 2.27
N HIS A 82 21.26 6.98 1.12
CA HIS A 82 21.04 8.11 0.22
C HIS A 82 19.70 8.76 0.56
N TRP A 83 19.74 10.05 0.94
CA TRP A 83 18.55 10.83 1.31
C TRP A 83 17.50 10.86 0.20
N SER A 84 17.93 10.81 -1.06
CA SER A 84 17.06 10.77 -2.24
C SER A 84 16.14 9.55 -2.25
N ILE A 85 16.65 8.38 -1.82
CA ILE A 85 15.89 7.12 -1.81
C ILE A 85 14.89 7.13 -0.66
N MET A 86 15.26 7.68 0.48
CA MET A 86 14.38 7.80 1.65
C MET A 86 13.09 8.56 1.34
N LEU A 87 13.16 9.59 0.50
CA LEU A 87 11.99 10.40 0.15
C LEU A 87 11.25 9.86 -1.08
N SER A 88 11.95 9.30 -2.07
CA SER A 88 11.31 8.80 -3.30
C SER A 88 10.54 7.50 -3.09
N THR A 89 11.04 6.60 -2.24
CA THR A 89 10.40 5.28 -2.00
C THR A 89 8.98 5.38 -1.44
N PRO A 90 8.72 6.13 -0.34
CA PRO A 90 7.36 6.28 0.18
C PRO A 90 6.44 6.99 -0.82
N LEU A 91 6.96 7.95 -1.59
CA LEU A 91 6.23 8.63 -2.66
C LEU A 91 5.77 7.64 -3.75
N VAL A 92 6.69 6.81 -4.25
CA VAL A 92 6.38 5.80 -5.28
C VAL A 92 5.38 4.78 -4.75
N ILE A 93 5.56 4.29 -3.52
CA ILE A 93 4.63 3.33 -2.89
C ILE A 93 3.23 3.94 -2.76
N SER A 94 3.12 5.18 -2.27
CA SER A 94 1.83 5.86 -2.15
C SER A 94 1.16 6.06 -3.51
N ILE A 95 1.91 6.46 -4.55
CA ILE A 95 1.37 6.60 -5.92
C ILE A 95 0.86 5.25 -6.45
N VAL A 96 1.66 4.19 -6.34
CA VAL A 96 1.29 2.85 -6.83
C VAL A 96 0.08 2.30 -6.07
N ALA A 97 0.03 2.48 -4.75
CA ALA A 97 -1.10 2.06 -3.92
C ALA A 97 -2.39 2.80 -4.30
N THR A 98 -2.32 4.12 -4.50
CA THR A 98 -3.46 4.91 -4.96
C THR A 98 -3.91 4.48 -6.36
N LEU A 99 -2.99 4.25 -7.29
CA LEU A 99 -3.32 3.75 -8.63
C LEU A 99 -3.99 2.37 -8.60
N ALA A 100 -3.48 1.45 -7.78
CA ALA A 100 -4.07 0.12 -7.59
C ALA A 100 -5.48 0.21 -6.98
N SER A 101 -5.69 1.17 -6.07
CA SER A 101 -7.01 1.40 -5.45
C SER A 101 -8.06 1.90 -6.42
N ILE A 102 -7.68 2.68 -7.45
CA ILE A 102 -8.60 3.14 -8.49
C ILE A 102 -9.21 1.95 -9.23
N TYR A 103 -8.43 0.91 -9.52
CA TYR A 103 -8.93 -0.31 -10.16
C TYR A 103 -9.97 -1.02 -9.29
N ALA A 104 -9.65 -1.26 -8.01
CA ALA A 104 -10.56 -1.91 -7.07
C ALA A 104 -11.84 -1.08 -6.82
N ALA A 105 -11.70 0.24 -6.65
CA ALA A 105 -12.82 1.16 -6.45
C ALA A 105 -13.75 1.22 -7.66
N ARG A 106 -13.19 1.21 -8.89
CA ARG A 106 -13.99 1.14 -10.12
C ARG A 106 -14.75 -0.16 -10.24
N HIS A 107 -14.13 -1.28 -9.86
CA HIS A 107 -14.78 -2.59 -9.85
C HIS A 107 -15.93 -2.62 -8.83
N ALA A 108 -15.71 -2.12 -7.60
CA ALA A 108 -16.73 -2.02 -6.56
C ALA A 108 -17.90 -1.08 -6.93
N ALA A 109 -17.63 0.03 -7.62
CA ALA A 109 -18.66 0.98 -8.05
C ALA A 109 -19.58 0.45 -9.18
N HIS A 110 -19.17 -0.62 -9.88
CA HIS A 110 -19.97 -1.26 -10.93
C HIS A 110 -20.93 -2.34 -10.41
N VAL A 111 -20.82 -2.75 -9.14
CA VAL A 111 -21.75 -3.71 -8.54
C VAL A 111 -23.17 -3.14 -8.56
N ASN A 112 -24.12 -3.90 -9.11
CA ASN A 112 -25.51 -3.48 -9.18
C ASN A 112 -26.14 -3.51 -7.77
N PRO A 113 -26.82 -2.43 -7.35
CA PRO A 113 -27.42 -2.35 -6.01
C PRO A 113 -28.50 -3.41 -5.78
N ALA A 114 -29.18 -3.86 -6.84
CA ALA A 114 -30.16 -4.96 -6.77
C ALA A 114 -29.49 -6.31 -6.44
N GLU A 115 -28.39 -6.66 -7.12
CA GLU A 115 -27.62 -7.89 -6.85
C GLU A 115 -26.97 -7.87 -5.46
N ALA A 116 -26.45 -6.70 -5.04
CA ALA A 116 -25.86 -6.51 -3.71
C ALA A 116 -26.86 -6.74 -2.55
N MET A 117 -28.16 -6.56 -2.80
CA MET A 117 -29.22 -6.81 -1.83
C MET A 117 -29.81 -8.23 -1.94
N GLN A 118 -29.68 -8.88 -3.11
CA GLN A 118 -30.21 -10.22 -3.41
C GLN A 118 -29.28 -11.39 -3.02
N GLU A 119 -28.00 -11.17 -2.64
CA GLU A 119 -27.11 -12.26 -2.20
C GLU A 119 -27.53 -12.96 -0.88
N LYS A 120 -28.71 -12.61 -0.34
CA LYS A 120 -29.42 -13.39 0.67
C LYS A 120 -30.87 -13.61 0.24
N GLU A 121 -31.07 -14.52 -0.70
CA GLU A 121 -32.21 -15.45 -0.67
C GLU A 121 -31.67 -16.87 -0.75
#